data_AF-U1X5R5-F1
#
_entry.id   AF-U1X5R5-F1
#
_cell.length_a   1.000
_cell.length_b   1.000
_cell.length_c   1.000
_cell.angle_alpha   90.00
_cell.angle_beta   90.00
_cell.angle_gamma   90.00
#
_symmetry.space_group_name_H-M   'P 1'
#
loop_
_entity.id
_entity.type
_entity.pdbx_description
1 polymer ?
#
loop_
_entity_poly.entity_id
_entity_poly.type
_entity_poly.pdbx_seq_one_letter_code
_entity_poly.pdbx_strand_id
1 'polypeptide(L)' 'MTDYSPEDVVIHQEFGEGTIRCINSKIIEIEFAEETKQLHFEVLIQANLIEHKNSR' A
#
# COMPACT_ATOMS: atom_id res chain seq x y z
N MET A 1 8.48 -10.91 -7.46
CA MET A 1 7.12 -10.53 -7.90
C MET A 1 6.52 -9.81 -6.73
N THR A 2 6.20 -8.54 -6.88
CA THR A 2 5.56 -7.77 -5.82
C THR A 2 4.07 -7.95 -6.04
N ASP A 3 3.38 -8.62 -5.12
CA ASP A 3 1.97 -9.01 -5.22
C ASP A 3 0.99 -7.83 -5.27
N TYR A 4 1.48 -6.60 -5.14
CA TYR A 4 0.71 -5.37 -5.18
C TYR A 4 0.67 -4.75 -6.58
N SER A 5 -0.52 -4.36 -7.00
CA SER A 5 -0.81 -3.65 -8.24
C SER A 5 -1.49 -2.29 -7.96
N PRO A 6 -1.41 -1.32 -8.88
CA PRO A 6 -2.31 -0.18 -8.86
C PRO A 6 -3.77 -0.65 -8.79
N GLU A 7 -4.61 0.11 -8.10
CA GLU A 7 -6.02 -0.18 -7.81
C GLU A 7 -6.28 -1.27 -6.75
N ASP A 8 -5.23 -1.96 -6.26
CA ASP A 8 -5.39 -2.88 -5.14
C ASP A 8 -5.76 -2.14 -3.86
N VAL A 9 -6.64 -2.75 -3.08
CA VAL A 9 -7.00 -2.29 -1.74
C VAL A 9 -6.12 -2.99 -0.71
N VAL A 10 -5.40 -2.19 0.06
CA VAL A 10 -4.50 -2.64 1.11
C VAL A 10 -4.96 -2.09 2.46
N ILE A 11 -4.57 -2.77 3.53
CA ILE A 11 -4.78 -2.32 4.90
C ILE A 11 -3.41 -1.98 5.47
N HIS A 12 -3.18 -0.69 5.74
CA HIS A 12 -2.01 -0.22 6.46
C HIS A 12 -2.27 -0.29 7.97
N GLN A 13 -1.32 -0.78 8.76
CA GLN A 13 -1.52 -0.96 10.20
C GLN A 13 -1.88 0.35 10.93
N GLU A 14 -1.19 1.45 10.59
CA GLU A 14 -1.45 2.77 11.21
C GLU A 14 -2.57 3.58 10.55
N PHE A 15 -2.69 3.54 9.22
CA PHE A 15 -3.60 4.41 8.45
C PHE A 15 -4.92 3.72 8.06
N GLY A 16 -5.04 2.41 8.30
CA GLY A 16 -6.21 1.64 7.92
C GLY A 16 -6.26 1.34 6.42
N GLU A 17 -7.47 1.23 5.89
CA GLU A 17 -7.71 0.87 4.49
C GLU A 17 -7.27 1.99 3.52
N GLY A 18 -6.51 1.61 2.50
CA GLY A 18 -6.07 2.50 1.44
C GLY A 18 -6.07 1.79 0.08
N THR A 19 -6.21 2.57 -0.98
CA THR A 19 -6.16 2.08 -2.36
C THR A 19 -4.85 2.51 -3.00
N ILE A 20 -4.13 1.56 -3.59
CA ILE A 20 -2.89 1.85 -4.30
C ILE A 20 -3.24 2.66 -5.55
N ARG A 21 -2.71 3.88 -5.66
CA ARG A 21 -2.87 4.71 -6.87
C ARG A 21 -1.77 4.45 -7.87
N CYS A 22 -0.54 4.28 -7.39
CA CYS A 22 0.62 4.11 -8.23
C CYS A 22 1.71 3.34 -7.50
N ILE A 23 2.45 2.50 -8.23
CA ILE A 23 3.63 1.80 -7.71
C ILE A 23 4.79 2.11 -8.63
N ASN A 24 5.81 2.77 -8.07
CA ASN A 24 7.11 2.93 -8.68
C ASN A 24 8.12 2.00 -8.00
N SER A 25 9.31 1.86 -8.58
CA SER A 25 10.34 0.91 -8.12
C SER A 25 10.79 1.11 -6.67
N LYS A 26 10.57 2.29 -6.07
CA LYS A 26 10.98 2.63 -4.70
C LYS A 26 9.87 3.19 -3.83
N ILE A 27 8.80 3.70 -4.45
CA ILE A 27 7.74 4.45 -3.79
C ILE A 27 6.41 3.89 -4.25
N ILE A 28 5.52 3.69 -3.28
CA ILE A 28 4.13 3.35 -3.50
C ILE A 28 3.29 4.53 -3.03
N GLU A 29 2.30 4.89 -3.85
CA GLU A 29 1.33 5.92 -3.55
C GLU A 29 0.01 5.24 -3.17
N ILE A 30 -0.43 5.49 -1.95
CA ILE A 30 -1.66 4.91 -1.40
C ILE A 30 -2.58 6.06 -1.03
N GLU A 31 -3.78 6.04 -1.61
CA GLU A 31 -4.87 6.92 -1.22
C GLU A 31 -5.62 6.28 -0.05
N PHE A 32 -5.45 6.88 1.12
CA PHE A 32 -6.27 6.65 2.30
C PHE A 32 -7.46 7.62 2.26
N ALA A 33 -8.57 7.28 2.92
CA ALA A 33 -9.87 7.95 2.85
C ALA A 33 -9.89 9.43 2.37
N GLU A 34 -9.16 10.33 3.04
CA GLU A 34 -9.11 11.76 2.71
C GLU A 34 -7.71 12.26 2.32
N GLU A 35 -6.70 11.38 2.27
CA GLU A 35 -5.32 11.77 1.97
C GLU A 35 -4.54 10.72 1.17
N THR A 36 -3.75 11.22 0.22
CA THR A 36 -2.81 10.38 -0.53
C THR A 36 -1.43 10.49 0.09
N LYS A 37 -0.86 9.35 0.49
CA LYS A 37 0.50 9.27 1.03
C LYS A 37 1.42 8.51 0.09
N GLN A 38 2.64 9.04 -0.04
CA GLN A 38 3.73 8.38 -0.74
C GLN A 38 4.66 7.75 0.29
N LEU A 39 4.82 6.44 0.23
CA LEU A 39 5.56 5.65 1.19
C LEU A 39 6.64 4.82 0.48
N HIS A 40 7.72 4.50 1.18
CA HIS A 40 8.77 3.63 0.63
C HIS A 40 8.29 2.19 0.59
N PHE A 41 8.21 1.64 -0.61
CA PHE A 41 7.60 0.32 -0.81
C PHE A 41 8.39 -0.79 -0.08
N GLU A 42 9.73 -0.76 -0.15
CA GLU A 42 10.57 -1.72 0.56
C GLU A 42 10.37 -1.68 2.08
N VAL A 43 10.18 -0.49 2.66
CA VAL A 43 9.94 -0.32 4.10
C VAL A 43 8.60 -0.95 4.48
N LEU A 44 7.56 -0.71 3.67
CA LEU A 44 6.23 -1.25 3.93
C LEU A 44 6.20 -2.78 3.91
N ILE A 45 6.95 -3.40 2.99
CA ILE A 45 7.07 -4.86 2.92
C ILE A 45 7.95 -5.42 4.04
N GLN A 46 9.14 -4.84 4.28
CA GLN A 46 10.07 -5.33 5.30
C GLN A 46 9.52 -5.21 6.72
N ALA A 47 8.76 -4.14 6.99
CA ALA A 47 8.13 -3.91 8.28
C ALA A 47 6.70 -4.49 8.37
N ASN A 48 6.23 -5.18 7.33
CA ASN A 48 4.88 -5.76 7.24
C ASN A 48 3.77 -4.75 7.58
N LEU A 49 3.91 -3.51 7.09
CA LEU A 49 3.02 -2.39 7.42
C LEU A 49 1.75 -2.38 6.57
N ILE A 50 1.74 -3.09 5.43
CA ILE A 50 0.59 -3.21 4.54
C ILE A 50 0.26 -4.67 4.26
N GLU A 51 -1.03 -4.97 4.16
CA GLU A 51 -1.55 -6.30 3.81
C GLU A 51 -2.66 -6.18 2.75
N HIS A 52 -2.82 -7.20 1.89
CA HIS A 52 -3.94 -7.24 0.95
C HIS A 52 -5.27 -7.46 1.66
N LYS A 53 -6.28 -6.64 1.33
CA LYS A 53 -7.65 -6.82 1.85
C LYS A 53 -8.29 -8.14 1.38
N ASN A 54 -7.84 -8.69 0.24
CA ASN A 54 -8.42 -9.88 -0.42
C ASN A 54 -7.65 -11.19 -0.18
N SER A 55 -6.70 -11.26 0.77
CA SER A 55 -6.12 -12.54 1.16
C SER A 55 -7.12 -13.37 1.98
N ARG A 56 -8.08 -14.02 1.31
CA ARG A 56 -9.01 -14.99 1.89
C ARG A 56 -9.30 -16.14 0.94
#